data_AF-A0A536EZF5-F1
#
_entry.id   AF-A0A536EZF5-F1
#
_cell.length_a   1.000
_cell.length_b   1.000
_cell.length_c   1.000
_cell.angle_alpha   90.00
_cell.angle_beta   90.00
_cell.angle_gamma   90.00
#
_symmetry.space_group_name_H-M   'P 1'
#
loop_
_entity.id
_entity.type
_entity.pdbx_description
1 polymer ?
#
loop_
_entity_poly.entity_id
_entity_poly.type
_entity_poly.pdbx_seq_one_letter_code
_entity_poly.pdbx_strand_id
1 'polypeptide(L)'
;MSVRVVGFDGDDTLWHSETRFHVTQGEFRDLLKRHVPDADVDRRLAEMEMKNLSIYGYGVKSFTLSMLETAIELTEGRIPASDLEVILGWGKRMLMEPTELLDGVEETLRLLSGRYDLLLITKGDLFDQEG
;
A
#
# COMPACT_ATOMS: atom_id res chain seq x y z
N MET A 1 -3.31 -33.64 -17.84
CA MET A 1 -2.05 -32.88 -17.69
C MET A 1 -1.68 -32.88 -16.23
N SER A 2 -0.41 -33.05 -15.88
CA SER A 2 0.09 -32.82 -14.51
C SER A 2 0.44 -31.33 -14.35
N VAL A 3 0.07 -30.75 -13.21
CA VAL A 3 0.51 -29.40 -12.83
C VAL A 3 2.01 -29.45 -12.55
N ARG A 4 2.77 -28.51 -13.11
CA ARG A 4 4.23 -28.40 -12.92
C ARG A 4 4.65 -27.14 -12.16
N VAL A 5 3.86 -26.07 -12.28
CA VAL A 5 4.17 -24.75 -11.75
C VAL A 5 3.00 -24.27 -10.89
N VAL A 6 3.31 -23.67 -9.74
CA VAL A 6 2.34 -23.00 -8.87
C VAL A 6 2.75 -21.53 -8.73
N GLY A 7 1.86 -20.62 -9.11
CA GLY A 7 2.02 -19.19 -8.89
C GLY A 7 1.35 -18.75 -7.60
N PHE A 8 2.04 -17.93 -6.81
CA PHE A 8 1.53 -17.28 -5.61
C PHE A 8 1.44 -15.78 -5.84
N ASP A 9 0.37 -15.17 -5.36
CA ASP A 9 0.37 -13.73 -5.09
C ASP A 9 1.18 -13.43 -3.83
N GLY A 10 1.57 -12.17 -3.61
CA GLY A 10 2.32 -11.74 -2.44
C GLY A 10 1.41 -11.21 -1.33
N ASP A 11 0.92 -9.99 -1.54
CA ASP A 11 0.13 -9.25 -0.56
C ASP A 11 -1.14 -9.99 -0.16
N ASP A 12 -1.35 -10.15 1.14
CA ASP A 12 -2.48 -10.82 1.79
C ASP A 12 -2.71 -12.28 1.34
N THR A 13 -1.69 -12.88 0.71
CA THR A 13 -1.61 -14.30 0.36
C THR A 13 -0.42 -14.98 1.02
N LEU A 14 0.75 -14.33 0.99
CA LEU A 14 1.97 -14.80 1.66
C LEU A 14 2.32 -13.96 2.88
N TRP A 15 2.00 -12.67 2.88
CA TRP A 15 2.27 -11.75 3.99
C TRP A 15 1.15 -10.73 4.19
N HIS A 16 1.07 -10.17 5.39
CA HIS A 16 0.11 -9.10 5.69
C HIS A 16 0.46 -7.80 4.95
N SER A 17 -0.53 -7.20 4.27
CA SER A 17 -0.35 -5.93 3.56
C SER A 17 -1.49 -4.93 3.81
N GLU A 18 -2.75 -5.35 3.61
CA GLU A 18 -3.92 -4.46 3.60
C GLU A 18 -4.08 -3.63 4.89
N THR A 19 -3.81 -4.23 6.05
CA THR A 19 -3.98 -3.60 7.36
C THR A 19 -3.22 -2.27 7.47
N ARG A 20 -2.02 -2.18 6.89
CA ARG A 20 -1.17 -0.98 6.95
C ARG A 20 -1.77 0.18 6.15
N PHE A 21 -2.33 -0.12 4.98
CA PHE A 21 -3.02 0.86 4.14
C PHE A 21 -4.28 1.39 4.86
N HIS A 22 -5.09 0.50 5.43
CA HIS A 22 -6.30 0.89 6.16
C HIS A 22 -6.01 1.78 7.37
N VAL A 23 -5.00 1.42 8.17
CA VAL A 23 -4.58 2.23 9.33
C VAL A 23 -4.13 3.61 8.87
N THR A 24 -3.24 3.67 7.87
CA THR A 24 -2.72 4.94 7.36
C THR A 24 -3.82 5.81 6.74
N GLN A 25 -4.77 5.22 6.02
CA GLN A 25 -5.93 5.92 5.47
C GLN A 25 -6.82 6.50 6.58
N GLY A 26 -7.00 5.77 7.69
CA GLY A 26 -7.68 6.27 8.88
C GLY A 26 -6.99 7.49 9.48
N GLU A 27 -5.67 7.40 9.69
CA GLU A 27 -4.86 8.52 10.18
C GLU A 27 -4.92 9.74 9.24
N PHE A 28 -4.87 9.51 7.93
CA PHE A 28 -5.01 10.55 6.91
C PHE A 28 -6.37 11.25 6.95
N ARG A 29 -7.46 10.48 7.06
CA ARG A 29 -8.81 11.02 7.20
C ARG A 29 -8.91 11.95 8.41
N ASP A 30 -8.39 11.51 9.56
CA ASP A 30 -8.47 12.30 10.79
C ASP A 30 -7.59 13.55 10.76
N LEU A 31 -6.43 13.50 10.10
CA LEU A 31 -5.60 14.66 9.83
C LEU A 31 -6.35 15.72 9.00
N LEU A 32 -6.99 15.30 7.90
CA LEU A 32 -7.65 16.21 6.97
C LEU A 32 -8.96 16.78 7.48
N LYS A 33 -9.70 16.09 8.36
CA LYS A 33 -10.91 16.65 8.99
C LYS A 33 -10.64 17.97 9.74
N ARG A 34 -9.40 18.21 10.18
CA ARG A 34 -8.99 19.47 10.82
C ARG A 34 -8.96 20.65 9.85
N HIS A 35 -8.82 20.39 8.56
CA HIS A 35 -8.77 21.39 7.49
C HIS A 35 -10.05 21.46 6.67
N VAL A 36 -10.68 20.30 6.45
CA VAL A 36 -11.84 20.10 5.59
C VAL A 36 -12.86 19.16 6.26
N PRO A 37 -13.55 19.60 7.33
CA PRO A 37 -14.37 18.73 8.17
C PRO A 37 -15.52 18.05 7.43
N ASP A 38 -16.06 18.69 6.39
CA ASP A 38 -17.20 18.20 5.60
C ASP A 38 -16.78 17.41 4.35
N ALA A 39 -15.46 17.26 4.11
CA ALA A 39 -14.98 16.56 2.92
C ALA A 39 -15.06 15.04 3.08
N ASP A 40 -15.48 14.38 2.01
CA ASP A 40 -15.38 12.93 1.83
C ASP A 40 -13.94 12.56 1.42
N VAL A 41 -13.05 12.51 2.41
CA VAL A 41 -11.61 12.31 2.21
C VAL A 41 -11.31 10.98 1.50
N ASP A 42 -12.02 9.90 1.84
CA ASP A 42 -11.74 8.58 1.28
C ASP A 42 -12.06 8.50 -0.20
N ARG A 43 -13.24 8.99 -0.59
CA ARG A 43 -13.63 9.02 -2.00
C ARG A 43 -12.63 9.85 -2.80
N ARG A 44 -12.16 10.96 -2.24
CA ARG A 44 -11.22 11.87 -2.92
C ARG A 44 -9.83 11.27 -3.05
N LEU A 45 -9.38 10.54 -2.04
CA LEU A 45 -8.14 9.77 -2.12
C LEU A 45 -8.24 8.68 -3.19
N ALA A 46 -9.32 7.89 -3.21
CA ALA A 46 -9.52 6.83 -4.20
C ALA A 46 -9.58 7.38 -5.64
N GLU A 47 -10.23 8.53 -5.85
CA GLU A 47 -10.23 9.23 -7.14
C GLU A 47 -8.83 9.67 -7.57
N MET A 48 -8.02 10.17 -6.62
CA MET A 48 -6.65 10.57 -6.87
C MET A 48 -5.75 9.38 -7.20
N GLU A 49 -5.85 8.28 -6.46
CA GLU A 49 -5.11 7.05 -6.73
C GLU A 49 -5.44 6.50 -8.13
N MET A 50 -6.72 6.49 -8.51
CA MET A 50 -7.15 6.03 -9.83
C MET A 50 -6.60 6.92 -10.95
N LYS A 51 -6.60 8.24 -10.75
CA LYS A 51 -6.00 9.22 -11.68
C LYS A 51 -4.50 8.99 -11.84
N ASN A 52 -3.80 8.72 -10.74
CA ASN A 52 -2.35 8.57 -10.69
C ASN A 52 -1.85 7.16 -11.05
N LEU A 53 -2.75 6.18 -11.13
CA LEU A 53 -2.40 4.78 -11.39
C LEU A 53 -1.53 4.59 -12.65
N SER A 54 -1.82 5.33 -13.72
CA SER A 54 -1.05 5.26 -14.97
C SER A 54 0.36 5.87 -14.90
N ILE A 55 0.63 6.70 -13.89
CA ILE A 55 1.88 7.44 -13.72
C ILE A 55 2.76 6.77 -12.66
N TYR A 56 2.17 6.46 -11.50
CA TYR A 56 2.89 5.95 -10.34
C TYR A 56 2.74 4.44 -10.14
N GLY A 57 1.77 3.81 -10.81
CA GLY A 57 1.47 2.40 -10.59
C GLY A 57 0.91 2.14 -9.19
N TYR A 58 1.23 0.97 -8.65
CA TYR A 58 0.77 0.49 -7.34
C TYR A 58 1.91 0.57 -6.31
N GLY A 59 1.57 0.50 -5.03
CA GLY A 59 2.53 0.41 -3.92
C GLY A 59 2.57 1.65 -3.04
N VAL A 60 3.41 1.60 -2.01
CA VAL A 60 3.41 2.57 -0.91
C VAL A 60 3.80 3.96 -1.39
N LYS A 61 4.75 4.04 -2.34
CA LYS A 61 5.17 5.31 -2.95
C LYS A 61 4.03 6.00 -3.69
N SER A 62 3.29 5.25 -4.51
CA SER A 62 2.13 5.76 -5.26
C SER A 62 1.03 6.25 -4.32
N PHE A 63 0.74 5.47 -3.27
CA PHE A 63 -0.22 5.83 -2.22
C PHE A 63 0.18 7.12 -1.49
N THR A 64 1.46 7.24 -1.12
CA THR A 64 1.99 8.42 -0.42
C THR A 64 1.87 9.68 -1.26
N LEU A 65 2.22 9.61 -2.55
CA LEU A 65 2.09 10.74 -3.47
C LEU A 65 0.61 11.13 -3.65
N SER A 66 -0.29 10.15 -3.77
CA SER A 66 -1.73 10.39 -3.91
C SER A 66 -2.33 11.03 -2.65
N MET A 67 -1.88 10.66 -1.44
CA MET A 67 -2.28 11.33 -0.20
C MET A 67 -1.82 12.80 -0.17
N LEU A 68 -0.58 13.08 -0.57
CA LEU A 68 -0.05 14.45 -0.64
C LEU A 68 -0.84 15.31 -1.63
N GLU A 69 -1.10 14.80 -2.83
CA GLU A 69 -1.89 15.51 -3.84
C GLU A 69 -3.33 15.73 -3.39
N THR A 70 -3.96 14.73 -2.78
CA THR A 70 -5.31 14.83 -2.23
C THR A 70 -5.38 15.90 -1.14
N ALA A 71 -4.40 15.94 -0.24
CA ALA A 71 -4.32 16.93 0.83
C ALA A 71 -4.14 18.35 0.29
N ILE A 72 -3.27 18.53 -0.69
CA ILE A 72 -3.05 19.82 -1.34
C ILE A 72 -4.33 20.27 -2.07
N GLU A 73 -4.97 19.36 -2.81
CA GLU A 73 -6.17 19.69 -3.60
C GLU A 73 -7.36 20.04 -2.70
N LEU A 74 -7.67 19.22 -1.70
CA LEU A 74 -8.80 19.45 -0.80
C LEU A 74 -8.66 20.71 0.03
N THR A 75 -7.44 21.07 0.43
CA THR A 75 -7.18 22.29 1.20
C THR A 75 -6.95 23.52 0.31
N GLU A 76 -7.03 23.38 -1.01
CA GLU A 76 -6.70 24.42 -1.98
C GLU A 76 -5.31 25.04 -1.72
N GLY A 77 -4.34 24.19 -1.37
CA GLY A 77 -2.96 24.57 -1.09
C GLY A 77 -2.72 25.25 0.27
N ARG A 78 -3.72 25.27 1.17
CA ARG A 78 -3.60 25.91 2.50
C ARG A 78 -3.07 24.98 3.60
N ILE A 79 -2.97 23.68 3.34
CA ILE A 79 -2.42 22.73 4.32
C ILE A 79 -0.99 23.14 4.73
N PRO A 80 -0.68 23.19 6.04
CA PRO A 80 0.65 23.57 6.48
C PRO A 80 1.68 22.50 6.13
N ALA A 81 2.92 22.93 5.87
CA ALA A 81 4.02 22.03 5.55
C ALA A 81 4.24 20.93 6.62
N SER A 82 3.99 21.25 7.89
CA SER A 82 4.09 20.29 8.99
C SER A 82 3.14 19.09 8.83
N ASP A 83 1.95 19.29 8.27
CA ASP A 83 1.00 18.20 8.05
C ASP A 83 1.37 17.38 6.79
N LEU A 84 1.97 18.02 5.78
CA LEU A 84 2.55 17.29 4.64
C LEU A 84 3.74 16.43 5.07
N GLU A 85 4.56 16.91 6.01
CA GLU A 85 5.65 16.15 6.61
C GLU A 85 5.14 14.92 7.39
N VAL A 86 3.99 15.04 8.06
CA VAL A 86 3.32 13.89 8.70
C VAL A 86 2.92 12.84 7.66
N ILE A 87 2.30 13.25 6.56
CA ILE A 87 1.91 12.35 5.46
C ILE A 87 3.13 11.65 4.86
N LEU A 88 4.21 12.40 4.60
CA LEU A 88 5.48 11.83 4.15
C LEU A 88 6.07 10.84 5.17
N GLY A 89 5.91 11.11 6.47
CA GLY A 89 6.34 10.25 7.56
C GLY A 89 5.62 8.90 7.55
N TRP A 90 4.31 8.88 7.24
CA TRP A 90 3.55 7.64 7.09
C TRP A 90 4.06 6.78 5.93
N GLY A 91 4.26 7.38 4.76
CA GLY A 91 4.82 6.65 3.61
C GLY A 91 6.17 6.02 3.92
N LYS A 92 7.07 6.76 4.58
CA LYS A 92 8.37 6.22 5.02
C LYS A 92 8.21 5.08 6.02
N ARG A 93 7.29 5.20 6.98
CA ARG A 93 7.03 4.16 7.98
C ARG A 93 6.55 2.88 7.32
N MET A 94 5.59 2.98 6.40
CA MET A 94 5.06 1.85 5.63
C MET A 94 6.16 1.13 4.83
N LEU A 95 7.12 1.88 4.27
CA LEU A 95 8.28 1.31 3.54
C LEU A 95 9.32 0.62 4.45
N MET A 96 9.37 0.97 5.74
CA MET A 96 10.35 0.42 6.68
C MET A 96 9.79 -0.71 7.55
N GLU A 97 8.47 -0.92 7.51
CA GLU A 97 7.81 -1.93 8.33
C GLU A 97 8.10 -3.33 7.78
N PRO A 98 8.60 -4.27 8.62
CA PRO A 98 8.99 -5.58 8.15
C PRO A 98 7.78 -6.35 7.59
N THR A 99 8.04 -7.12 6.53
CA THR A 99 7.06 -8.04 5.97
C THR A 99 6.86 -9.23 6.91
N GLU A 100 5.65 -9.39 7.43
CA GLU A 100 5.28 -10.53 8.28
C GLU A 100 4.50 -11.56 7.47
N LEU A 101 5.04 -12.78 7.39
CA LEU A 101 4.39 -13.89 6.70
C LEU A 101 3.11 -14.32 7.42
N LEU A 102 2.10 -14.74 6.66
CA LEU A 102 0.91 -15.36 7.24
C LEU A 102 1.25 -16.72 7.86
N ASP A 103 0.48 -17.10 8.88
CA ASP A 103 0.62 -18.41 9.53
C ASP A 103 0.56 -19.56 8.52
N GLY A 104 1.54 -20.46 8.59
CA GLY A 104 1.62 -21.66 7.74
C GLY A 104 2.17 -21.44 6.33
N VAL A 105 2.47 -20.20 5.93
CA VAL A 105 3.06 -19.92 4.60
C VAL A 105 4.41 -20.60 4.42
N GLU A 106 5.30 -20.47 5.40
CA GLU A 106 6.65 -21.03 5.32
C GLU A 106 6.64 -22.57 5.22
N GLU A 107 5.76 -23.23 5.97
CA GLU A 107 5.55 -24.68 5.89
C GLU A 107 4.99 -25.09 4.51
N THR A 108 3.99 -24.36 4.02
CA THR A 108 3.34 -24.64 2.73
C THR A 108 4.33 -24.53 1.57
N LEU A 109 5.13 -23.46 1.53
CA LEU A 109 6.13 -23.24 0.48
C LEU A 109 7.23 -24.32 0.52
N ARG A 110 7.67 -24.75 1.71
CA ARG A 110 8.61 -25.88 1.85
C ARG A 110 8.05 -27.19 1.31
N LEU A 111 6.78 -27.50 1.58
CA LEU A 111 6.14 -28.73 1.12
C LEU A 111 5.95 -28.74 -0.41
N LEU A 112 5.63 -27.58 -1.00
CA LEU A 112 5.35 -27.47 -2.43
C LEU A 112 6.62 -27.35 -3.28
N SER A 113 7.67 -26.70 -2.80
CA SER A 113 8.94 -26.53 -3.53
C SER A 113 9.64 -27.85 -3.86
N GLY A 114 9.39 -28.91 -3.07
CA GLY A 114 9.89 -30.25 -3.38
C GLY A 114 9.17 -30.96 -4.54
N ARG A 115 8.07 -30.39 -5.05
CA ARG A 115 7.17 -31.04 -6.03
C ARG A 115 6.85 -30.17 -7.25
N TYR A 116 6.91 -28.85 -7.11
CA TYR A 116 6.52 -27.89 -8.14
C TYR A 116 7.54 -26.76 -8.25
N ASP A 117 7.68 -26.18 -9.44
CA ASP A 117 8.33 -24.89 -9.60
C ASP A 117 7.40 -23.80 -9.03
N LEU A 118 7.90 -22.98 -8.10
CA LEU A 118 7.11 -21.92 -7.46
C LEU A 118 7.46 -20.57 -8.08
N LEU A 119 6.43 -19.78 -8.40
CA LEU A 119 6.57 -18.41 -8.88
C LEU A 119 5.85 -17.45 -7.93
N LEU A 120 6.48 -16.32 -7.63
CA LEU A 120 5.81 -15.17 -7.03
C LEU A 120 5.36 -14.23 -8.15
N ILE A 121 4.07 -13.91 -8.18
CA ILE A 121 3.44 -13.06 -9.18
C ILE A 121 2.60 -12.03 -8.42
N THR A 122 3.16 -10.84 -8.23
CA THR A 122 2.52 -9.76 -7.47
C THR A 122 2.58 -8.44 -8.25
N LYS A 123 1.70 -7.50 -7.89
CA LYS A 123 1.69 -6.12 -8.40
C LYS A 123 2.29 -5.23 -7.33
N GLY A 124 2.90 -4.12 -7.72
CA GLY A 124 3.48 -3.18 -6.77
C GLY A 124 4.83 -2.69 -7.24
N ASP A 125 5.51 -1.96 -6.36
CA ASP A 125 6.88 -1.56 -6.59
C ASP A 125 7.83 -2.69 -6.16
N LEU A 126 8.83 -2.97 -6.98
CA LEU A 126 9.80 -4.05 -6.74
C LEU A 126 10.50 -3.89 -5.39
N PHE A 127 10.90 -2.66 -5.03
CA PHE A 127 11.64 -2.42 -3.78
C PHE A 127 10.78 -2.57 -2.54
N ASP A 128 9.46 -2.42 -2.67
CA ASP A 128 8.52 -2.64 -1.56
C ASP A 128 8.39 -4.15 -1.23
N GLN A 129 8.87 -5.04 -2.12
CA GLN A 129 8.61 -6.49 -2.09
C GLN A 129 9.88 -7.37 -2.05
N GLU A 130 11.07 -6.76 -2.05
CA GLU A 130 12.37 -7.47 -1.97
C GLU A 130 12.86 -7.69 -0.52
N GLY A 131 12.09 -7.23 0.48
CA GLY A 131 12.45 -7.21 1.91
C GLY A 131 12.05 -8.44 2.71
#